data_AF-A0A537PXH9-F1
#
_entry.id   AF-A0A537PXH9-F1
#
_cell.length_a   1.000
_cell.length_b   1.000
_cell.length_c   1.000
_cell.angle_alpha   90.00
_cell.angle_beta   90.00
_cell.angle_gamma   90.00
#
_symmetry.space_group_name_H-M   'P 1'
#
loop_
_entity.id
_entity.type
_entity.pdbx_description
1 polymer ?
#
loop_
_entity_poly.entity_id
_entity_poly.type
_entity_poly.pdbx_seq_one_letter_code
_entity_poly.pdbx_strand_id
1 'polypeptide(L)'
;MIPITTGCTYVEPAGGLYRHLSAIERETGVHLSLNMGFPPADIRDAGPSVTAYGETQAAADAAADALFSALLAAEREFAAHRPLPAAEAVAKAIRISASASRPVVLSDTQDNPGAGAPSNTTGLIAELLRQGAERTAVGILHDPAAAAAAHRSGTGGTLATLGGGGTGPGQAPLPGPWRVAALSDGRFRGTSPMLRAAETRMGPTALLAQDGVEVLVASIRQQPIHREVFTHIGVDLASRAIVALKSSAHFRAGFQEIAEQVIVCLAPGANLEDPGCFAFAKIRPSVRLRPAPG
;
A
#
# COMPACT_ATOMS: atom_id res chain seq x y z
N MET A 1 -16.60 8.71 -3.80
CA MET A 1 -15.52 8.09 -3.01
C MET A 1 -14.27 8.19 -3.84
N ILE A 2 -13.11 8.37 -3.19
CA ILE A 2 -11.81 8.53 -3.84
C ILE A 2 -11.00 7.26 -3.54
N PRO A 3 -10.44 6.56 -4.54
CA PRO A 3 -9.54 5.43 -4.31
C PRO A 3 -8.36 5.82 -3.41
N ILE A 4 -7.99 4.99 -2.43
CA ILE A 4 -6.96 5.32 -1.42
C ILE A 4 -5.62 5.70 -2.07
N THR A 5 -5.24 4.97 -3.11
CA THR A 5 -4.00 5.16 -3.89
C THR A 5 -3.87 6.55 -4.49
N THR A 6 -4.99 7.19 -4.80
CA THR A 6 -5.06 8.53 -5.41
C THR A 6 -5.12 9.65 -4.38
N GLY A 7 -5.38 9.34 -3.11
CA GLY A 7 -5.38 10.34 -2.02
C GLY A 7 -3.99 10.80 -1.59
N CYS A 8 -2.92 10.24 -2.16
CA CYS A 8 -1.55 10.59 -1.83
C CYS A 8 -1.13 11.93 -2.44
N THR A 9 -0.62 12.85 -1.61
CA THR A 9 -0.20 14.19 -2.06
C THR A 9 1.09 14.24 -2.87
N TYR A 10 1.77 13.10 -3.06
CA TYR A 10 2.88 12.97 -4.02
C TYR A 10 2.42 12.78 -5.46
N VAL A 11 1.14 12.53 -5.69
CA VAL A 11 0.57 12.28 -7.03
C VAL A 11 -0.60 13.22 -7.29
N GLU A 12 -0.87 13.47 -8.56
CA GLU A 12 -2.03 14.25 -8.98
C GLU A 12 -3.29 13.38 -9.07
N PRO A 13 -4.49 13.96 -8.84
CA PRO A 13 -4.75 15.39 -8.58
C PRO A 13 -4.65 15.81 -7.11
N ALA A 14 -4.40 14.88 -6.18
CA ALA A 14 -4.36 15.18 -4.74
C ALA A 14 -3.29 16.21 -4.38
N GLY A 15 -2.08 16.11 -4.96
CA GLY A 15 -1.02 17.09 -4.76
C GLY A 15 -1.44 18.52 -5.15
N GLY A 16 -2.06 18.68 -6.31
CA GLY A 16 -2.60 19.95 -6.80
C GLY A 16 -3.69 20.53 -5.91
N LEU A 17 -4.60 19.70 -5.43
CA LEU A 17 -5.66 20.12 -4.50
C LEU A 17 -5.08 20.67 -3.20
N TYR A 18 -4.05 20.03 -2.63
CA TYR A 18 -3.40 20.55 -1.41
C TYR A 18 -2.57 21.81 -1.67
N ARG A 19 -1.96 21.97 -2.87
CA ARG A 19 -1.32 23.24 -3.24
C ARG A 19 -2.34 24.37 -3.39
N HIS A 20 -3.51 24.07 -3.94
CA HIS A 20 -4.62 25.03 -4.06
C HIS A 20 -5.18 25.40 -2.69
N LEU A 21 -5.39 24.41 -1.81
CA LEU A 21 -5.74 24.61 -0.40
C LEU A 21 -4.79 25.63 0.25
N SER A 22 -3.48 25.39 0.22
CA SER A 22 -2.51 26.31 0.82
C SER A 22 -2.47 27.69 0.16
N ALA A 23 -2.89 27.82 -1.11
CA ALA A 23 -3.02 29.12 -1.76
C ALA A 23 -4.21 29.92 -1.20
N ILE A 24 -5.37 29.27 -1.04
CA ILE A 24 -6.56 29.89 -0.44
C ILE A 24 -6.25 30.34 1.00
N GLU A 25 -5.58 29.50 1.80
CA GLU A 25 -5.24 29.85 3.18
C GLU A 25 -4.35 31.10 3.26
N ARG A 26 -3.34 31.21 2.38
CA ARG A 26 -2.45 32.37 2.34
C ARG A 26 -3.14 33.65 1.89
N GLU A 27 -4.11 33.55 0.99
CA GLU A 27 -4.83 34.71 0.45
C GLU A 27 -5.89 35.23 1.43
N THR A 28 -6.58 34.32 2.10
CA THR A 28 -7.80 34.64 2.88
C THR A 28 -7.58 34.65 4.40
N GLY A 29 -6.51 34.02 4.89
CA GLY A 29 -6.30 33.77 6.32
C GLY A 29 -7.20 32.68 6.92
N VAL A 30 -8.08 32.06 6.11
CA VAL A 30 -8.89 30.89 6.52
C VAL A 30 -7.98 29.67 6.65
N HIS A 31 -8.28 28.79 7.59
CA HIS A 31 -7.65 27.47 7.69
C HIS A 31 -8.55 26.39 7.09
N LEU A 32 -8.01 25.58 6.19
CA LEU A 32 -8.73 24.55 5.43
C LEU A 32 -8.21 23.15 5.73
N SER A 33 -9.11 22.18 5.76
CA SER A 33 -8.79 20.75 5.74
C SER A 33 -9.52 20.07 4.59
N LEU A 34 -8.78 19.37 3.74
CA LEU A 34 -9.33 18.40 2.81
C LEU A 34 -9.09 17.01 3.37
N ASN A 35 -10.15 16.24 3.55
CA ASN A 35 -10.08 14.83 3.92
C ASN A 35 -10.56 14.01 2.72
N MET A 36 -9.72 13.11 2.19
CA MET A 36 -10.07 12.29 1.02
C MET A 36 -11.04 11.14 1.34
N GLY A 37 -11.38 10.96 2.61
CA GLY A 37 -12.21 9.85 3.11
C GLY A 37 -11.44 8.54 3.26
N PHE A 38 -12.10 7.52 3.80
CA PHE A 38 -11.56 6.17 3.96
C PHE A 38 -12.57 5.15 3.41
N PRO A 39 -12.46 4.79 2.12
CA PRO A 39 -13.45 3.94 1.47
C PRO A 39 -13.73 2.56 2.09
N PRO A 40 -12.77 1.88 2.74
CA PRO A 40 -13.05 0.59 3.36
C PRO A 40 -14.01 0.65 4.56
N ALA A 41 -14.37 1.84 5.06
CA ALA A 41 -15.34 1.97 6.14
C ALA A 41 -16.78 2.06 5.61
N ASP A 42 -17.60 1.05 5.92
CA ASP A 42 -19.05 1.09 5.70
C ASP A 42 -19.74 1.86 6.84
N ILE A 43 -19.63 3.19 6.81
CA ILE A 43 -20.28 4.12 7.75
C ILE A 43 -20.96 5.27 7.00
N ARG A 44 -21.98 5.88 7.60
CA ARG A 44 -22.77 6.96 6.98
C ARG A 44 -21.91 8.11 6.44
N ASP A 45 -20.87 8.46 7.19
CA ASP A 45 -20.07 9.66 6.92
C ASP A 45 -18.87 9.40 5.99
N ALA A 46 -18.66 8.16 5.54
CA ALA A 46 -17.56 7.84 4.65
C ALA A 46 -17.67 8.60 3.31
N GLY A 47 -16.57 9.25 2.94
CA GLY A 47 -16.45 10.07 1.75
C GLY A 47 -15.49 11.23 1.96
N PRO A 48 -15.15 11.96 0.89
CA PRO A 48 -14.35 13.17 1.03
C PRO A 48 -15.15 14.27 1.73
N SER A 49 -14.44 15.14 2.45
CA SER A 49 -14.99 16.33 3.12
C SER A 49 -14.01 17.49 3.07
N VAL A 50 -14.56 18.70 3.08
CA VAL A 50 -13.82 19.95 3.26
C VAL A 50 -14.30 20.61 4.54
N THR A 51 -13.38 21.04 5.39
CA THR A 51 -13.68 21.80 6.61
C THR A 51 -12.91 23.12 6.57
N ALA A 52 -13.56 24.21 6.95
CA ALA A 52 -12.96 25.54 6.98
C ALA A 52 -13.16 26.21 8.34
N TYR A 53 -12.14 26.96 8.78
CA TYR A 53 -12.18 27.80 9.98
C TYR A 53 -11.70 29.20 9.61
N GLY A 54 -12.55 30.20 9.79
CA GLY A 54 -12.24 31.60 9.47
C GLY A 54 -12.87 32.56 10.50
N GLU A 55 -12.46 33.82 10.45
CA GLU A 55 -12.97 34.87 11.35
C GLU A 55 -14.47 35.11 11.20
N THR A 56 -15.02 34.86 9.99
CA THR A 56 -16.44 34.99 9.70
C THR A 56 -16.95 33.74 8.99
N GLN A 57 -18.24 33.43 9.17
CA GLN A 57 -18.91 32.33 8.47
C GLN A 57 -18.79 32.49 6.94
N ALA A 58 -18.98 33.71 6.43
CA ALA A 58 -18.91 33.97 5.00
C ALA A 58 -17.52 33.69 4.40
N ALA A 59 -16.44 34.01 5.12
CA ALA A 59 -15.08 33.70 4.67
C ALA A 59 -14.81 32.19 4.69
N ALA A 60 -15.25 31.49 5.75
CA ALA A 60 -15.12 30.05 5.85
C ALA A 60 -15.90 29.32 4.75
N ASP A 61 -17.15 29.72 4.49
CA ASP A 61 -18.00 29.15 3.45
C ASP A 61 -17.39 29.37 2.06
N ALA A 62 -16.97 30.59 1.74
CA ALA A 62 -16.37 30.90 0.44
C ALA A 62 -15.10 30.07 0.17
N ALA A 63 -14.24 29.90 1.18
CA ALA A 63 -13.03 29.10 1.07
C ALA A 63 -13.34 27.59 0.95
N ALA A 64 -14.30 27.09 1.71
CA ALA A 64 -14.76 25.71 1.63
C ALA A 64 -15.36 25.39 0.25
N ASP A 65 -16.24 26.27 -0.25
CA ASP A 65 -16.88 26.14 -1.56
C ASP A 65 -15.88 26.18 -2.70
N ALA A 66 -14.86 27.05 -2.62
CA ALA A 66 -13.79 27.12 -3.62
C ALA A 66 -13.01 25.80 -3.69
N LEU A 67 -12.55 25.28 -2.54
CA LEU A 67 -11.81 24.03 -2.49
C LEU A 67 -12.68 22.82 -2.86
N PHE A 68 -13.94 22.80 -2.42
CA PHE A 68 -14.88 21.74 -2.77
C PHE A 68 -15.18 21.73 -4.27
N SER A 69 -15.34 22.90 -4.89
CA SER A 69 -15.50 23.02 -6.35
C SER A 69 -14.27 22.51 -7.09
N ALA A 70 -13.06 22.82 -6.61
CA ALA A 70 -11.81 22.28 -7.18
C ALA A 70 -11.74 20.76 -7.05
N LEU A 71 -12.15 20.18 -5.91
CA LEU A 71 -12.22 18.74 -5.71
C LEU A 71 -13.18 18.07 -6.71
N LEU A 72 -14.36 18.66 -6.93
CA LEU A 72 -15.33 18.16 -7.91
C LEU A 72 -14.80 18.27 -9.34
N ALA A 73 -14.10 19.36 -9.67
CA ALA A 73 -13.48 19.54 -10.99
C ALA A 73 -12.38 18.49 -11.26
N ALA A 74 -11.65 18.08 -10.23
CA ALA A 74 -10.61 17.05 -10.30
C ALA A 74 -11.16 15.61 -10.40
N GLU A 75 -12.48 15.40 -10.32
CA GLU A 75 -13.09 14.07 -10.28
C GLU A 75 -12.70 13.21 -11.49
N ARG A 76 -12.61 13.81 -12.69
CA ARG A 76 -12.20 13.11 -13.92
C ARG A 76 -10.76 12.59 -13.83
N GLU A 77 -9.88 13.33 -13.18
CA GLU A 77 -8.48 12.94 -12.99
C GLU A 77 -8.37 11.77 -12.00
N PHE A 78 -9.15 11.79 -10.92
CA PHE A 78 -9.30 10.63 -10.05
C PHE A 78 -9.86 9.42 -10.81
N ALA A 79 -10.88 9.63 -11.65
CA ALA A 79 -11.48 8.60 -12.50
C ALA A 79 -10.52 8.08 -13.59
N ALA A 80 -9.44 8.80 -13.91
CA ALA A 80 -8.42 8.40 -14.86
C ALA A 80 -7.32 7.52 -14.23
N HIS A 81 -7.33 7.32 -12.90
CA HIS A 81 -6.39 6.42 -12.25
C HIS A 81 -6.57 4.98 -12.75
N ARG A 82 -5.47 4.35 -13.21
CA ARG A 82 -5.47 2.99 -13.77
C ARG A 82 -4.35 2.15 -13.14
N PRO A 83 -4.56 1.59 -11.95
CA PRO A 83 -3.71 0.53 -11.42
C PRO A 83 -3.68 -0.66 -12.37
N LEU A 84 -2.56 -1.37 -12.41
CA LEU A 84 -2.38 -2.49 -13.33
C LEU A 84 -2.79 -3.80 -12.66
N PRO A 85 -3.45 -4.72 -13.39
CA PRO A 85 -3.55 -6.11 -12.97
C PRO A 85 -2.17 -6.69 -12.65
N ALA A 86 -2.09 -7.61 -11.69
CA ALA A 86 -0.81 -8.14 -11.20
C ALA A 86 0.12 -8.64 -12.33
N ALA A 87 -0.42 -9.34 -13.32
CA ALA A 87 0.38 -9.84 -14.44
C ALA A 87 1.03 -8.71 -15.26
N GLU A 88 0.29 -7.64 -15.56
CA GLU A 88 0.82 -6.48 -16.28
C GLU A 88 1.80 -5.67 -15.42
N ALA A 89 1.49 -5.52 -14.12
CA ALA A 89 2.35 -4.82 -13.18
C ALA A 89 3.72 -5.49 -13.04
N VAL A 90 3.74 -6.82 -12.86
CA VAL A 90 4.96 -7.62 -12.76
C VAL A 90 5.74 -7.59 -14.08
N ALA A 91 5.08 -7.79 -15.22
CA ALA A 91 5.75 -7.74 -16.53
C ALA A 91 6.39 -6.36 -16.78
N LYS A 92 5.70 -5.29 -16.38
CA LYS A 92 6.24 -3.92 -16.47
C LYS A 92 7.42 -3.73 -15.52
N ALA A 93 7.34 -4.19 -14.28
CA ALA A 93 8.41 -4.08 -13.31
C ALA A 93 9.68 -4.82 -13.77
N ILE A 94 9.54 -6.05 -14.28
CA ILE A 94 10.67 -6.82 -14.84
C ILE A 94 11.34 -6.03 -15.98
N ARG A 95 10.56 -5.53 -16.95
CA ARG A 95 11.11 -4.74 -18.06
C ARG A 95 11.89 -3.51 -17.62
N ILE A 96 11.36 -2.73 -16.69
CA ILE A 96 12.05 -1.53 -16.19
C ILE A 96 13.31 -1.91 -15.42
N SER A 97 13.22 -2.94 -14.58
CA SER A 97 14.33 -3.38 -13.73
C SER A 97 15.53 -3.94 -14.50
N ALA A 98 15.35 -4.33 -15.77
CA ALA A 98 16.42 -4.83 -16.62
C ALA A 98 17.51 -3.79 -16.91
N SER A 99 17.18 -2.49 -16.87
CA SER A 99 18.13 -1.39 -17.12
C SER A 99 18.20 -0.37 -15.98
N ALA A 100 17.37 -0.51 -14.95
CA ALA A 100 17.34 0.41 -13.82
C ALA A 100 18.50 0.16 -12.84
N SER A 101 19.01 1.24 -12.23
CA SER A 101 19.99 1.17 -11.13
C SER A 101 19.33 1.18 -9.75
N ARG A 102 18.01 1.38 -9.70
CA ARG A 102 17.19 1.46 -8.49
C ARG A 102 16.03 0.46 -8.58
N PRO A 103 15.50 -0.03 -7.44
CA PRO A 103 14.41 -1.00 -7.45
C PRO A 103 13.13 -0.41 -8.04
N VAL A 104 12.39 -1.22 -8.78
CA VAL A 104 10.97 -0.92 -9.06
C VAL A 104 10.14 -1.32 -7.84
N VAL A 105 9.31 -0.41 -7.35
CA VAL A 105 8.40 -0.68 -6.24
C VAL A 105 7.03 -1.06 -6.78
N LEU A 106 6.59 -2.30 -6.51
CA LEU A 106 5.23 -2.75 -6.75
C LEU A 106 4.41 -2.53 -5.46
N SER A 107 3.27 -1.86 -5.57
CA SER A 107 2.37 -1.62 -4.45
C SER A 107 1.07 -2.36 -4.66
N ASP A 108 0.89 -3.48 -4.00
CA ASP A 108 -0.37 -4.22 -3.97
C ASP A 108 -1.33 -3.55 -2.98
N THR A 109 -2.24 -2.77 -3.54
CA THR A 109 -3.22 -1.99 -2.77
C THR A 109 -4.28 -2.89 -2.16
N GLN A 110 -4.56 -4.06 -2.76
CA GLN A 110 -5.72 -4.88 -2.36
C GLN A 110 -5.49 -5.78 -1.16
N ASP A 111 -4.24 -5.91 -0.73
CA ASP A 111 -3.89 -6.56 0.54
C ASP A 111 -3.15 -5.62 1.50
N ASN A 112 -3.57 -4.36 1.55
CA ASN A 112 -2.99 -3.34 2.43
C ASN A 112 -3.51 -3.45 3.90
N PRO A 113 -2.68 -3.85 4.88
CA PRO A 113 -3.11 -3.94 6.28
C PRO A 113 -3.41 -2.59 6.94
N GLY A 114 -2.85 -1.49 6.44
CA GLY A 114 -3.24 -0.15 6.91
C GLY A 114 -4.64 0.26 6.46
N ALA A 115 -5.21 -0.44 5.47
CA ALA A 115 -6.59 -0.29 5.04
C ALA A 115 -7.51 -1.38 5.62
N GLY A 116 -7.01 -2.21 6.55
CA GLY A 116 -7.77 -3.28 7.21
C GLY A 116 -7.62 -4.67 6.57
N ALA A 117 -6.85 -4.81 5.50
CA ALA A 117 -6.59 -6.13 4.90
C ALA A 117 -5.71 -7.02 5.79
N PRO A 118 -5.75 -8.35 5.62
CA PRO A 118 -5.00 -9.29 6.45
C PRO A 118 -3.48 -9.32 6.16
N SER A 119 -3.01 -8.82 5.02
CA SER A 119 -1.61 -8.91 4.58
C SER A 119 -1.12 -10.34 4.33
N ASN A 120 -2.02 -11.29 4.06
CA ASN A 120 -1.73 -12.73 3.96
C ASN A 120 -2.04 -13.33 2.57
N THR A 121 -2.36 -12.50 1.59
CA THR A 121 -2.58 -12.95 0.21
C THR A 121 -1.26 -13.25 -0.51
N THR A 122 -1.33 -14.19 -1.44
CA THR A 122 -0.17 -14.73 -2.17
C THR A 122 -0.18 -14.40 -3.66
N GLY A 123 -1.25 -13.78 -4.18
CA GLY A 123 -1.46 -13.56 -5.61
C GLY A 123 -0.31 -12.82 -6.31
N LEU A 124 0.21 -11.75 -5.71
CA LEU A 124 1.37 -11.04 -6.26
C LEU A 124 2.66 -11.89 -6.21
N ILE A 125 2.86 -12.66 -5.15
CA ILE A 125 4.03 -13.54 -5.01
C ILE A 125 3.98 -14.64 -6.08
N ALA A 126 2.81 -15.26 -6.28
CA ALA A 126 2.57 -16.26 -7.31
C ALA A 126 2.94 -15.71 -8.70
N GLU A 127 2.52 -14.47 -8.98
CA GLU A 127 2.74 -13.84 -10.28
C GLU A 127 4.22 -13.48 -10.51
N LEU A 128 4.93 -13.03 -9.48
CA LEU A 128 6.37 -12.79 -9.52
C LEU A 128 7.14 -14.09 -9.84
N LEU A 129 6.80 -15.19 -9.16
CA LEU A 129 7.39 -16.51 -9.42
C LEU A 129 7.09 -16.98 -10.85
N ARG A 130 5.81 -16.88 -11.26
CA ARG A 130 5.34 -17.32 -12.58
C ARG A 130 6.08 -16.63 -13.74
N GLN A 131 6.43 -15.36 -13.57
CA GLN A 131 7.14 -14.58 -14.57
C GLN A 131 8.68 -14.61 -14.41
N GLY A 132 9.21 -15.36 -13.44
CA GLY A 132 10.66 -15.46 -13.21
C GLY A 132 11.28 -14.15 -12.75
N ALA A 133 10.60 -13.41 -11.86
CA ALA A 133 11.15 -12.19 -11.29
C ALA A 133 12.38 -12.51 -10.42
N GLU A 134 13.52 -11.89 -10.73
CA GLU A 134 14.77 -12.10 -9.99
C GLU A 134 15.05 -10.96 -9.00
N ARG A 135 15.93 -11.21 -8.03
CA ARG A 135 16.38 -10.22 -7.02
C ARG A 135 15.21 -9.45 -6.41
N THR A 136 14.13 -10.15 -6.09
CA THR A 136 12.87 -9.57 -5.66
C THR A 136 12.68 -9.74 -4.16
N ALA A 137 12.34 -8.66 -3.46
CA ALA A 137 11.92 -8.71 -2.06
C ALA A 137 10.42 -8.40 -1.95
N VAL A 138 9.68 -9.24 -1.23
CA VAL A 138 8.24 -9.05 -0.97
C VAL A 138 8.04 -8.89 0.53
N GLY A 139 7.28 -7.87 0.94
CA GLY A 139 6.95 -7.70 2.36
C GLY A 139 5.69 -6.85 2.59
N ILE A 140 4.92 -7.11 3.64
CA ILE A 140 5.08 -8.14 4.67
C ILE A 140 3.99 -9.19 4.44
N LEU A 141 4.32 -10.48 4.45
CA LEU A 141 3.31 -11.53 4.50
C LEU A 141 3.00 -11.86 5.98
N HIS A 142 1.76 -11.65 6.40
CA HIS A 142 1.28 -12.08 7.72
C HIS A 142 0.94 -13.57 7.68
N ASP A 143 1.86 -14.41 8.15
CA ASP A 143 1.67 -15.85 8.26
C ASP A 143 2.38 -16.37 9.53
N PRO A 144 1.70 -16.34 10.69
CA PRO A 144 2.27 -16.81 11.96
C PRO A 144 2.68 -18.27 11.93
N ALA A 145 1.98 -19.11 11.16
CA ALA A 145 2.26 -20.54 11.06
C ALA A 145 3.55 -20.78 10.28
N ALA A 146 3.74 -20.11 9.15
CA ALA A 146 4.97 -20.19 8.37
C ALA A 146 6.16 -19.59 9.13
N ALA A 147 5.98 -18.45 9.83
CA ALA A 147 7.02 -17.88 10.68
C ALA A 147 7.46 -18.87 11.77
N ALA A 148 6.52 -19.50 12.48
CA ALA A 148 6.83 -20.49 13.50
C ALA A 148 7.48 -21.76 12.90
N ALA A 149 7.05 -22.20 11.72
CA ALA A 149 7.66 -23.34 11.03
C ALA A 149 9.10 -23.05 10.59
N ALA A 150 9.37 -21.86 10.07
CA ALA A 150 10.71 -21.43 9.68
C ALA A 150 11.67 -21.36 10.89
N HIS A 151 11.19 -20.85 12.03
CA HIS A 151 11.96 -20.85 13.27
C HIS A 151 12.27 -22.28 13.76
N ARG A 152 11.31 -23.22 13.64
CA ARG A 152 11.55 -24.63 13.98
C ARG A 152 12.53 -25.32 13.03
N SER A 153 12.50 -25.01 11.73
CA SER A 153 13.41 -25.60 10.75
C SER A 153 14.82 -25.00 10.80
N GLY A 154 14.95 -23.76 11.30
CA GLY A 154 16.20 -23.01 11.31
C GLY A 154 16.59 -22.47 9.93
N THR A 155 17.59 -21.58 9.92
CA THR A 155 18.22 -21.07 8.68
C THR A 155 18.76 -22.23 7.85
N GLY A 156 18.52 -22.21 6.54
CA GLY A 156 18.85 -23.31 5.61
C GLY A 156 17.78 -24.40 5.54
N GLY A 157 16.83 -24.45 6.48
CA GLY A 157 15.67 -25.32 6.41
C GLY A 157 14.73 -24.98 5.25
N THR A 158 13.75 -25.85 4.99
CA THR A 158 12.76 -25.65 3.92
C THR A 158 11.33 -25.85 4.40
N LEU A 159 10.41 -25.08 3.84
CA LEU A 159 8.97 -25.22 4.02
C LEU A 159 8.35 -25.70 2.70
N ALA A 160 7.40 -26.64 2.80
CA ALA A 160 6.70 -27.19 1.64
C ALA A 160 5.63 -26.23 1.07
N THR A 161 5.21 -25.22 1.84
CA THR A 161 4.21 -24.25 1.41
C THR A 161 4.35 -22.92 2.15
N LEU A 162 3.78 -21.86 1.56
CA LEU A 162 3.68 -20.52 2.12
C LEU A 162 2.27 -19.95 1.90
N GLY A 163 1.70 -19.31 2.92
CA GLY A 163 0.37 -18.70 2.84
C GLY A 163 -0.77 -19.72 2.77
N GLY A 164 -1.95 -19.26 2.35
CA GLY A 164 -3.13 -20.12 2.19
C GLY A 164 -3.91 -20.43 3.49
N GLY A 165 -3.58 -19.76 4.59
CA GLY A 165 -4.26 -19.95 5.88
C GLY A 165 -5.54 -19.13 6.08
N GLY A 166 -5.93 -18.27 5.13
CA GLY A 166 -7.10 -17.39 5.24
C GLY A 166 -8.29 -17.82 4.37
N THR A 167 -9.33 -16.99 4.37
CA THR A 167 -10.54 -17.18 3.56
C THR A 167 -10.74 -16.01 2.59
N GLY A 168 -11.35 -16.29 1.44
CA GLY A 168 -11.64 -15.28 0.41
C GLY A 168 -10.58 -15.17 -0.70
N PRO A 169 -10.68 -14.13 -1.54
CA PRO A 169 -9.80 -13.94 -2.70
C PRO A 169 -8.32 -13.83 -2.30
N GLY A 170 -7.43 -14.42 -3.10
CA GLY A 170 -5.98 -14.31 -2.92
C GLY A 170 -5.36 -15.22 -1.85
N GLN A 171 -6.15 -16.10 -1.24
CA GLN A 171 -5.73 -17.02 -0.16
C GLN A 171 -5.23 -18.39 -0.67
N ALA A 172 -4.59 -18.44 -1.84
CA ALA A 172 -4.07 -19.71 -2.36
C ALA A 172 -2.72 -20.04 -1.70
N PRO A 173 -2.48 -21.27 -1.20
CA PRO A 173 -1.15 -21.66 -0.74
C PRO A 173 -0.17 -21.67 -1.93
N LEU A 174 1.06 -21.25 -1.69
CA LEU A 174 2.14 -21.36 -2.66
C LEU A 174 2.95 -22.62 -2.39
N PRO A 175 3.03 -23.57 -3.33
CA PRO A 175 3.91 -24.72 -3.20
C PRO A 175 5.37 -24.28 -3.10
N GLY A 176 6.12 -24.95 -2.23
CA GLY A 176 7.56 -24.78 -2.08
C GLY A 176 8.39 -25.55 -3.12
N PRO A 177 9.69 -25.75 -2.85
CA PRO A 177 10.36 -25.53 -1.57
C PRO A 177 10.69 -24.05 -1.30
N TRP A 178 10.28 -23.57 -0.12
CA TRP A 178 10.65 -22.25 0.41
C TRP A 178 11.83 -22.40 1.36
N ARG A 179 13.02 -21.90 0.99
CA ARG A 179 14.21 -21.96 1.84
C ARG A 179 14.19 -20.85 2.89
N VAL A 180 14.50 -21.18 4.14
CA VAL A 180 14.69 -20.19 5.21
C VAL A 180 16.05 -19.51 5.00
N ALA A 181 16.05 -18.29 4.47
CA ALA A 181 17.25 -17.50 4.21
C ALA A 181 17.76 -16.79 5.48
N ALA A 182 16.84 -16.29 6.31
CA ALA A 182 17.17 -15.61 7.55
C ALA A 182 16.01 -15.68 8.55
N LEU A 183 16.33 -15.52 9.83
CA LEU A 183 15.38 -15.50 10.95
C LEU A 183 15.64 -14.27 11.83
N SER A 184 14.59 -13.74 12.43
CA SER A 184 14.64 -12.61 13.36
C SER A 184 13.51 -12.71 14.39
N ASP A 185 13.68 -12.04 15.53
CA ASP A 185 12.61 -11.83 16.52
C ASP A 185 11.66 -10.67 16.13
N GLY A 186 11.93 -10.01 14.99
CA GLY A 186 11.10 -8.98 14.40
C GLY A 186 11.19 -7.62 15.09
N ARG A 187 12.25 -7.37 15.87
CA ARG A 187 12.47 -6.08 16.53
C ARG A 187 13.39 -5.17 15.74
N PHE A 188 12.97 -3.93 15.53
CA PHE A 188 13.81 -2.90 14.91
C PHE A 188 13.34 -1.50 15.27
N ARG A 189 14.23 -0.51 15.15
CA ARG A 189 13.88 0.91 15.25
C ARG A 189 13.30 1.39 13.92
N GLY A 190 12.15 2.06 13.95
CA GLY A 190 11.50 2.58 12.77
C GLY A 190 11.78 4.08 12.56
N THR A 191 12.37 4.46 11.43
CA THR A 191 12.77 5.87 11.18
C THR A 191 11.92 6.63 10.16
N SER A 192 10.92 5.97 9.57
CA SER A 192 10.03 6.54 8.54
C SER A 192 9.43 7.88 8.99
N PRO A 193 9.43 8.92 8.13
CA PRO A 193 8.78 10.19 8.45
C PRO A 193 7.28 10.06 8.75
N MET A 194 6.62 9.03 8.19
CA MET A 194 5.20 8.77 8.42
C MET A 194 4.93 8.40 9.90
N LEU A 195 5.77 7.55 10.48
CA LEU A 195 5.64 7.09 11.86
C LEU A 195 7.04 6.82 12.40
N ARG A 196 7.54 7.66 13.30
CA ARG A 196 8.77 7.34 14.03
C ARG A 196 8.45 6.43 15.20
N ALA A 197 9.13 5.29 15.29
CA ALA A 197 8.93 4.32 16.35
C ALA A 197 10.27 3.98 17.00
N ALA A 198 10.37 4.16 18.31
CA ALA A 198 11.57 3.76 19.07
C ALA A 198 11.83 2.25 18.94
N GLU A 199 10.76 1.45 18.91
CA GLU A 199 10.79 0.01 18.66
C GLU A 199 9.52 -0.41 17.90
N THR A 200 9.69 -1.16 16.82
CA THR A 200 8.64 -1.91 16.12
C THR A 200 8.80 -3.40 16.43
N ARG A 201 7.68 -4.12 16.56
CA ARG A 201 7.66 -5.55 16.87
C ARG A 201 6.79 -6.31 15.87
N MET A 202 7.40 -7.23 15.14
CA MET A 202 6.72 -8.13 14.19
C MET A 202 6.59 -9.58 14.71
N GLY A 203 7.13 -9.84 15.90
CA GLY A 203 7.28 -11.19 16.47
C GLY A 203 8.20 -12.05 15.60
N PRO A 204 8.20 -13.39 15.79
CA PRO A 204 8.91 -14.31 14.91
C PRO A 204 8.76 -13.92 13.44
N THR A 205 9.90 -13.65 12.82
CA THR A 205 10.02 -13.19 11.44
C THR A 205 10.99 -14.09 10.71
N ALA A 206 10.70 -14.38 9.45
CA ALA A 206 11.55 -15.18 8.57
C ALA A 206 11.62 -14.56 7.17
N LEU A 207 12.78 -14.67 6.54
CA LEU A 207 12.93 -14.43 5.11
C LEU A 207 12.92 -15.78 4.39
N LEU A 208 11.90 -16.01 3.56
CA LEU A 208 11.73 -17.25 2.81
C LEU A 208 12.05 -17.01 1.34
N ALA A 209 12.89 -17.85 0.75
CA ALA A 209 13.37 -17.67 -0.62
C ALA A 209 12.95 -18.82 -1.54
N GLN A 210 12.49 -18.48 -2.73
CA GLN A 210 12.18 -19.40 -3.83
C GLN A 210 12.39 -18.67 -5.17
N ASP A 211 13.16 -19.29 -6.09
CA ASP A 211 13.32 -18.87 -7.49
C ASP A 211 13.51 -17.35 -7.73
N GLY A 212 14.46 -16.74 -7.00
CA GLY A 212 14.78 -15.31 -7.16
C GLY A 212 13.87 -14.35 -6.37
N VAL A 213 12.82 -14.87 -5.72
CA VAL A 213 11.88 -14.12 -4.88
C VAL A 213 12.12 -14.45 -3.40
N GLU A 214 12.30 -13.41 -2.60
CA GLU A 214 12.40 -13.49 -1.14
C GLU A 214 11.17 -12.84 -0.51
N VAL A 215 10.44 -13.59 0.32
CA VAL A 215 9.25 -13.13 1.02
C VAL A 215 9.56 -12.98 2.50
N LEU A 216 9.36 -11.78 3.03
CA LEU A 216 9.41 -11.52 4.45
C LEU A 216 8.08 -11.91 5.08
N VAL A 217 8.14 -12.87 6.00
CA VAL A 217 7.00 -13.42 6.73
C VAL A 217 7.08 -13.02 8.19
N ALA A 218 5.98 -12.55 8.76
CA ALA A 218 5.88 -12.14 10.16
C ALA A 218 4.67 -12.75 10.87
N SER A 219 4.79 -12.96 12.18
CA SER A 219 3.71 -13.44 13.04
C SER A 219 2.75 -12.35 13.54
N ILE A 220 3.20 -11.10 13.60
CA ILE A 220 2.36 -9.95 13.92
C ILE A 220 2.14 -9.16 12.62
N ARG A 221 0.87 -8.94 12.28
CA ARG A 221 0.49 -8.18 11.09
C ARG A 221 1.03 -6.77 11.17
N GLN A 222 1.69 -6.32 10.10
CA GLN A 222 2.33 -5.01 10.06
C GLN A 222 2.20 -4.40 8.66
N GLN A 223 2.12 -3.07 8.61
CA GLN A 223 2.16 -2.32 7.36
C GLN A 223 3.62 -2.00 6.97
N PRO A 224 4.00 -2.04 5.68
CA PRO A 224 5.35 -1.70 5.22
C PRO A 224 5.61 -0.18 5.23
N ILE A 225 5.61 0.41 6.43
CA ILE A 225 5.86 1.84 6.68
C ILE A 225 7.37 2.13 6.70
N HIS A 226 8.13 1.14 7.14
CA HIS A 226 9.56 1.20 7.44
C HIS A 226 10.34 0.39 6.42
N ARG A 227 11.46 0.93 5.91
CA ARG A 227 12.43 0.10 5.15
C ARG A 227 13.12 -0.91 6.04
N GLU A 228 13.22 -0.57 7.33
CA GLU A 228 13.88 -1.37 8.35
C GLU A 228 13.21 -2.72 8.55
N VAL A 229 11.96 -2.86 8.09
CA VAL A 229 11.33 -4.17 7.94
C VAL A 229 12.19 -5.13 7.12
N PHE A 230 12.91 -4.67 6.11
CA PHE A 230 13.81 -5.49 5.30
C PHE A 230 15.23 -5.51 5.85
N THR A 231 15.79 -4.34 6.19
CA THR A 231 17.20 -4.26 6.56
C THR A 231 17.51 -4.92 7.91
N HIS A 232 16.56 -4.96 8.86
CA HIS A 232 16.78 -5.61 10.16
C HIS A 232 17.02 -7.13 10.05
N ILE A 233 16.53 -7.76 8.97
CA ILE A 233 16.72 -9.19 8.68
C ILE A 233 17.78 -9.41 7.57
N GLY A 234 18.56 -8.37 7.24
CA GLY A 234 19.70 -8.44 6.32
C GLY A 234 19.36 -8.26 4.84
N VAL A 235 18.14 -7.84 4.48
CA VAL A 235 17.81 -7.53 3.09
C VAL A 235 18.32 -6.14 2.72
N ASP A 236 19.28 -6.08 1.80
CA ASP A 236 19.70 -4.84 1.16
C ASP A 236 18.77 -4.49 0.00
N LEU A 237 17.93 -3.48 0.20
CA LEU A 237 16.98 -2.98 -0.80
C LEU A 237 17.65 -2.37 -2.03
N ALA A 238 18.88 -1.84 -1.92
CA ALA A 238 19.58 -1.25 -3.06
C ALA A 238 20.03 -2.31 -4.07
N SER A 239 20.27 -3.54 -3.63
CA SER A 239 20.63 -4.67 -4.49
C SER A 239 19.42 -5.36 -5.16
N ARG A 240 18.19 -4.97 -4.81
CA ARG A 240 16.97 -5.59 -5.33
C ARG A 240 16.52 -4.93 -6.64
N ALA A 241 16.07 -5.77 -7.58
CA ALA A 241 15.48 -5.30 -8.84
C ALA A 241 14.03 -4.85 -8.63
N ILE A 242 13.30 -5.57 -7.77
CA ILE A 242 11.90 -5.32 -7.46
C ILE A 242 11.69 -5.39 -5.95
N VAL A 243 10.91 -4.45 -5.41
CA VAL A 243 10.42 -4.45 -4.03
C VAL A 243 8.90 -4.42 -4.06
N ALA A 244 8.26 -5.52 -3.70
CA ALA A 244 6.81 -5.67 -3.71
C ALA A 244 6.24 -5.48 -2.30
N LEU A 245 5.33 -4.52 -2.16
CA LEU A 245 4.78 -4.08 -0.90
C LEU A 245 3.26 -4.22 -0.87
N LYS A 246 2.75 -4.70 0.26
CA LYS A 246 1.32 -4.73 0.55
C LYS A 246 0.88 -3.40 1.17
N SER A 247 0.51 -2.43 0.33
CA SER A 247 0.23 -1.04 0.76
C SER A 247 -0.49 -0.24 -0.33
N SER A 248 -1.14 0.86 0.05
CA SER A 248 -1.76 1.79 -0.91
C SER A 248 -1.02 3.13 -1.01
N ALA A 249 -0.50 3.68 0.10
CA ALA A 249 0.10 5.01 0.12
C ALA A 249 1.25 5.18 1.12
N HIS A 250 1.13 4.66 2.35
CA HIS A 250 2.08 4.96 3.43
C HIS A 250 3.52 4.51 3.15
N PHE A 251 3.72 3.48 2.33
CA PHE A 251 5.05 3.06 1.90
C PHE A 251 5.80 4.19 1.19
N ARG A 252 5.11 5.15 0.54
CA ARG A 252 5.76 6.20 -0.25
C ARG A 252 6.71 7.06 0.58
N ALA A 253 6.37 7.35 1.84
CA ALA A 253 7.24 8.10 2.75
C ALA A 253 8.61 7.43 2.95
N GLY A 254 8.64 6.09 2.86
CA GLY A 254 9.83 5.29 3.09
C GLY A 254 10.30 4.51 1.88
N PHE A 255 9.68 4.50 0.70
CA PHE A 255 10.15 3.67 -0.42
C PHE A 255 10.19 4.43 -1.75
N GLN A 256 9.43 5.52 -1.88
CA GLN A 256 9.40 6.30 -3.11
C GLN A 256 10.76 6.93 -3.42
N GLU A 257 11.50 7.38 -2.39
CA GLU A 257 12.80 8.04 -2.60
C GLU A 257 13.91 7.06 -3.04
N ILE A 258 13.71 5.74 -2.94
CA ILE A 258 14.67 4.74 -3.44
C ILE A 258 14.17 4.07 -4.72
N ALA A 259 12.91 4.26 -5.09
CA ALA A 259 12.32 3.62 -6.26
C ALA A 259 12.76 4.25 -7.57
N GLU A 260 13.09 3.42 -8.56
CA GLU A 260 13.13 3.84 -9.98
C GLU A 260 11.74 4.29 -10.41
N GLN A 261 10.74 3.44 -10.16
CA GLN A 261 9.35 3.72 -10.43
C GLN A 261 8.48 3.01 -9.40
N VAL A 262 7.36 3.64 -9.04
CA VAL A 262 6.28 3.04 -8.25
C VAL A 262 5.17 2.61 -9.20
N ILE A 263 4.76 1.35 -9.14
CA ILE A 263 3.65 0.78 -9.91
C ILE A 263 2.60 0.27 -8.92
N VAL A 264 1.37 0.78 -9.04
CA VAL A 264 0.23 0.25 -8.27
C VAL A 264 -0.29 -1.00 -8.98
N CYS A 265 -0.40 -2.09 -8.20
CA CYS A 265 -0.72 -3.43 -8.65
C CYS A 265 -2.03 -3.90 -8.01
N LEU A 266 -2.83 -4.64 -8.78
CA LEU A 266 -4.07 -5.28 -8.33
C LEU A 266 -3.89 -6.81 -8.34
N ALA A 267 -3.50 -7.38 -7.19
CA ALA A 267 -3.65 -8.81 -6.94
C ALA A 267 -4.94 -9.05 -6.13
N PRO A 268 -5.60 -10.22 -6.21
CA PRO A 268 -6.84 -10.46 -5.47
C PRO A 268 -6.66 -10.27 -3.96
N GLY A 269 -7.54 -9.49 -3.33
CA GLY A 269 -7.49 -9.18 -1.89
C GLY A 269 -8.74 -8.48 -1.37
N ALA A 270 -8.76 -8.13 -0.08
CA ALA A 270 -9.94 -7.61 0.62
C ALA A 270 -10.12 -6.07 0.51
N ASN A 271 -9.05 -5.32 0.26
CA ASN A 271 -9.08 -3.86 0.15
C ASN A 271 -9.27 -3.42 -1.30
N LEU A 272 -10.49 -3.55 -1.83
CA LEU A 272 -10.78 -3.28 -3.24
C LEU A 272 -10.37 -1.86 -3.64
N GLU A 273 -9.66 -1.76 -4.77
CA GLU A 273 -9.16 -0.48 -5.25
C GLU A 273 -10.27 0.45 -5.74
N ASP A 274 -11.22 -0.07 -6.52
CA ASP A 274 -12.44 0.66 -6.89
C ASP A 274 -13.41 0.61 -5.72
N PRO A 275 -13.71 1.74 -5.06
CA PRO A 275 -14.64 1.73 -3.94
C PRO A 275 -16.06 1.32 -4.35
N GLY A 276 -16.41 1.47 -5.63
CA GLY A 276 -17.69 1.00 -6.17
C GLY A 276 -17.89 -0.51 -6.14
N CYS A 277 -16.85 -1.28 -5.82
CA CYS A 277 -16.89 -2.73 -5.71
C CYS A 277 -17.19 -3.22 -4.28
N PHE A 278 -17.17 -2.34 -3.26
CA PHE A 278 -17.58 -2.72 -1.91
C PHE A 278 -19.11 -2.86 -1.81
N ALA A 279 -19.56 -3.86 -1.05
CA ALA A 279 -20.97 -4.08 -0.74
C ALA A 279 -21.41 -3.20 0.45
N PHE A 280 -21.41 -1.88 0.24
CA PHE A 280 -21.82 -0.91 1.26
C PHE A 280 -23.30 -1.03 1.66
N ALA A 281 -23.59 -0.89 2.94
CA ALA A 281 -24.96 -0.86 3.48
C ALA A 281 -25.31 0.45 4.19
N LYS A 282 -24.32 1.23 4.61
CA LYS A 282 -24.52 2.40 5.49
C LYS A 282 -24.18 3.74 4.85
N ILE A 283 -23.56 3.75 3.67
CA ILE A 283 -23.16 4.97 2.96
C ILE A 283 -24.38 5.84 2.65
N ARG A 284 -24.24 7.17 2.83
CA ARG A 284 -25.29 8.13 2.49
C ARG A 284 -25.62 8.10 0.98
N PRO A 285 -26.92 8.12 0.58
CA PRO A 285 -27.31 7.97 -0.83
C PRO A 285 -26.75 9.02 -1.79
N SER A 286 -26.39 10.21 -1.28
CA SER A 286 -25.83 11.30 -2.08
C SER A 286 -24.36 11.12 -2.47
N VAL A 287 -23.66 10.15 -1.89
CA VAL A 287 -22.24 9.90 -2.20
C VAL A 287 -22.14 8.92 -3.36
N ARG A 288 -21.52 9.37 -4.46
CA ARG A 288 -21.09 8.46 -5.53
C ARG A 288 -20.02 7.51 -4.99
N LEU A 289 -20.18 6.22 -5.26
CA LEU A 289 -19.23 5.19 -4.80
C LEU A 289 -17.94 5.14 -5.62
N ARG A 290 -17.88 5.81 -6.77
CA ARG A 290 -16.65 5.93 -7.59
C ARG A 290 -16.58 7.33 -8.23
N PRO A 291 -15.38 7.85 -8.52
CA PRO A 291 -15.25 9.10 -9.28
C PRO A 291 -15.89 8.94 -10.67
N ALA A 292 -16.65 9.95 -11.11
CA ALA A 292 -17.26 9.96 -12.45
C ALA A 292 -16.25 10.40 -13.53
N PRO A 293 -16.19 9.71 -14.70
CA PRO A 293 -15.33 10.11 -15.80
C PRO A 293 -15.80 11.36 -16.55
N GLY A 294 -17.02 11.86 -16.26
CA GLY A 294 -17.63 13.00 -16.92
C GLY A 294 -19.05 12.73 -17.39
#